data_AF-A0A2M9J3M7-F1
#
_entry.id   AF-A0A2M9J3M7-F1
#
_cell.length_a   1.000
_cell.length_b   1.000
_cell.length_c   1.000
_cell.angle_alpha   90.00
_cell.angle_beta   90.00
_cell.angle_gamma   90.00
#
_symmetry.space_group_name_H-M   'P 1'
#
loop_
_entity.id
_entity.type
_entity.pdbx_description
1 polymer ?
#
loop_
_entity_poly.entity_id
_entity_poly.type
_entity_poly.pdbx_seq_one_letter_code
_entity_poly.pdbx_strand_id
1 'polypeptide(L)'
;MTVVRYTRPDGTEQSLLVPVIRGRFGPPASYVRLLGFDGASTLTASQAVPVTSDSSWAAARVAASVGAALNEATREAWRQVREVLVDEGLRAVVDRGLR
;
A
#
# COMPACT_ATOMS: atom_id res chain seq x y z
N MET A 1 -8.47 -0.81 1.99
CA MET A 1 -7.10 -1.34 1.93
C MET A 1 -7.12 -2.70 1.27
N THR A 2 -6.35 -2.87 0.20
CA THR A 2 -6.13 -4.15 -0.47
C THR A 2 -4.74 -4.67 -0.13
N VAL A 3 -4.61 -5.97 0.10
CA VAL A 3 -3.31 -6.63 0.22
C VAL A 3 -2.91 -7.14 -1.14
N VAL A 4 -1.81 -6.62 -1.69
CA VAL A 4 -1.19 -7.15 -2.91
C VAL A 4 -0.04 -8.05 -2.50
N ARG A 5 -0.03 -9.29 -2.97
CA ARG A 5 1.07 -10.25 -2.75
C ARG A 5 1.67 -10.57 -4.10
N TYR A 6 2.99 -10.54 -4.17
CA TYR A 6 3.71 -10.94 -5.38
C TYR A 6 4.97 -11.70 -5.03
N THR A 7 5.35 -12.63 -5.91
CA THR A 7 6.65 -13.29 -5.83
C THR A 7 7.64 -12.57 -6.73
N ARG A 8 8.87 -12.41 -6.28
CA ARG A 8 9.99 -12.03 -7.14
C ARG A 8 10.51 -13.27 -7.92
N PRO A 9 11.35 -13.08 -8.94
CA PRO A 9 11.97 -14.18 -9.69
C PRO A 9 12.79 -15.16 -8.82
N ASP A 10 13.34 -14.65 -7.72
CA ASP A 10 14.07 -15.45 -6.72
C ASP A 10 13.15 -16.28 -5.80
N GLY A 11 11.84 -16.21 -6.01
CA GLY A 11 10.83 -16.90 -5.20
C GLY A 11 10.44 -16.16 -3.92
N THR A 12 11.05 -15.01 -3.61
CA THR A 12 10.75 -14.25 -2.40
C THR A 12 9.35 -13.65 -2.50
N GLU A 13 8.48 -13.99 -1.54
CA GLU A 13 7.17 -13.36 -1.42
C GLU A 13 7.31 -11.95 -0.83
N GLN A 14 6.61 -11.00 -1.44
CA GLN A 14 6.48 -9.63 -0.99
C GLN A 14 4.99 -9.31 -0.81
N SER A 15 4.68 -8.50 0.19
CA SER A 15 3.31 -8.08 0.43
C SER A 15 3.22 -6.59 0.69
N LEU A 16 2.37 -5.92 -0.09
CA LEU A 16 2.08 -4.49 0.01
C LEU A 16 0.66 -4.25 0.50
N LEU A 17 0.49 -3.15 1.21
CA LEU A 17 -0.79 -2.56 1.55
C LEU A 17 -1.09 -1.50 0.48
N VAL A 18 -2.24 -1.56 -0.16
CA VAL A 18 -2.61 -0.59 -1.20
C VAL A 18 -3.94 0.07 -0.84
N PRO A 19 -3.94 1.37 -0.48
CA PRO A 19 -5.19 2.09 -0.26
C PRO A 19 -5.93 2.17 -1.59
N VAL A 20 -7.24 1.90 -1.58
CA VAL A 20 -8.07 1.89 -2.79
C VAL A 20 -8.66 3.28 -2.98
N ILE A 21 -8.30 3.94 -4.08
CA ILE A 21 -8.77 5.29 -4.39
C ILE A 21 -10.11 5.19 -5.10
N ARG A 22 -11.14 5.84 -4.58
CA ARG A 22 -12.41 6.04 -5.30
C ARG A 22 -12.33 7.35 -6.07
N GLY A 23 -12.01 7.26 -7.35
CA GLY A 23 -12.01 8.41 -8.25
C GLY A 23 -13.44 8.92 -8.51
N ARG A 24 -13.55 10.16 -8.99
CA ARG A 24 -14.83 10.75 -9.43
C ARG A 24 -15.41 10.03 -10.66
N PHE A 25 -14.54 9.46 -11.49
CA PHE A 25 -14.89 8.77 -12.72
C PHE A 25 -14.14 7.44 -12.80
N GLY A 26 -14.76 6.44 -13.42
CA GLY A 26 -14.16 5.13 -13.64
C GLY A 26 -14.11 4.24 -12.39
N PRO A 27 -13.53 3.03 -12.53
CA PRO A 27 -13.38 2.12 -11.42
C PRO A 27 -12.36 2.64 -10.39
N PRO A 28 -12.47 2.24 -9.12
CA PRO A 28 -11.43 2.49 -8.13
C PRO A 28 -10.09 1.91 -8.58
N ALA A 29 -9.04 2.72 -8.57
CA ALA A 29 -7.72 2.33 -9.06
C ALA A 29 -6.61 2.98 -8.24
N SER A 30 -5.56 2.21 -7.98
CA SER A 30 -4.36 2.67 -7.28
C SER A 30 -3.13 2.21 -8.05
N TYR A 31 -2.11 3.04 -8.11
CA TYR A 31 -0.93 2.78 -8.92
C TYR A 31 0.27 2.57 -8.01
N VAL A 32 0.84 1.37 -8.07
CA VAL A 32 2.00 0.99 -7.25
C VAL A 32 3.10 0.39 -8.12
N ARG A 33 4.35 0.61 -7.71
CA ARG A 33 5.52 -0.03 -8.30
C ARG A 33 5.87 -1.28 -7.50
N LEU A 34 5.92 -2.42 -8.18
CA LEU A 34 6.31 -3.69 -7.58
C LEU A 34 7.81 -3.91 -7.82
N LEU A 35 8.62 -3.76 -6.77
CA LEU A 35 10.08 -3.82 -6.89
C LEU A 35 10.55 -5.25 -7.17
N GLY A 36 11.23 -5.41 -8.31
CA GLY A 36 11.73 -6.72 -8.75
C GLY A 36 10.64 -7.61 -9.36
N PHE A 37 9.50 -7.05 -9.76
CA PHE A 37 8.45 -7.78 -10.47
C PHE A 37 8.73 -7.83 -11.97
N ASP A 38 8.58 -9.00 -12.58
CA ASP A 38 8.83 -9.27 -13.99
C ASP A 38 7.89 -10.35 -14.56
N GLY A 39 8.21 -10.90 -15.75
CA GLY A 39 7.39 -11.91 -16.42
C GLY A 39 7.34 -13.30 -15.73
N ALA A 40 8.28 -13.62 -14.82
CA ALA A 40 8.28 -14.86 -14.05
C ALA A 40 7.59 -14.71 -12.68
N SER A 41 7.20 -13.49 -12.34
CA SER A 41 6.58 -13.15 -11.06
C SER A 41 5.10 -13.51 -11.05
N THR A 42 4.57 -13.88 -9.87
CA THR A 42 3.12 -14.08 -9.67
C THR A 42 2.54 -12.92 -8.89
N LEU A 43 1.26 -12.62 -9.09
CA LEU A 43 0.55 -11.54 -8.39
C LEU A 43 -0.84 -12.01 -7.96
N THR A 44 -1.19 -11.71 -6.72
CA THR A 44 -2.56 -11.82 -6.20
C THR A 44 -2.94 -10.55 -5.45
N ALA A 45 -4.24 -10.26 -5.41
CA ALA A 45 -4.79 -9.14 -4.66
C ALA A 45 -5.98 -9.61 -3.84
N SER A 46 -6.04 -9.21 -2.57
CA SER A 46 -7.19 -9.47 -1.72
C SER A 46 -8.38 -8.57 -2.11
N GLN A 47 -9.56 -8.91 -1.59
CA GLN A 47 -10.64 -7.92 -1.52
C GLN A 47 -10.22 -6.74 -0.63
N ALA A 48 -10.79 -5.58 -0.92
CA ALA A 48 -10.53 -4.37 -0.15
C ALA A 48 -11.28 -4.42 1.19
N VAL A 49 -10.56 -4.23 2.29
CA VAL A 49 -11.14 -4.10 3.63
C VAL A 49 -11.03 -2.66 4.15
N PRO A 50 -11.98 -2.18 4.97
CA PRO A 50 -11.87 -0.86 5.59
C PRO A 50 -10.58 -0.72 6.41
N VAL A 51 -10.01 0.48 6.45
CA VAL A 51 -8.96 0.83 7.41
C VAL A 51 -9.64 1.32 8.68
N THR A 52 -9.26 0.75 9.82
CA THR A 52 -9.75 1.14 11.14
C THR A 52 -8.61 1.73 11.97
N SER A 53 -8.96 2.46 13.04
CA SER A 53 -8.01 3.03 14.00
C SER A 53 -7.03 1.99 14.57
N ASP A 54 -7.50 0.76 14.74
CA ASP A 54 -6.80 -0.33 15.42
C ASP A 54 -6.02 -1.22 14.44
N SER A 55 -5.81 -0.76 13.20
CA SER A 55 -5.06 -1.49 12.18
C SER A 55 -3.59 -1.66 12.60
N SER A 56 -3.18 -2.89 12.90
CA SER A 56 -1.85 -3.23 13.44
C SER A 56 -0.90 -3.79 12.38
N TRP A 57 -0.47 -2.95 11.44
CA TRP A 57 0.47 -3.36 10.39
C TRP A 57 1.92 -3.26 10.84
N ALA A 58 2.77 -4.16 10.33
CA ALA A 58 4.21 -4.05 10.54
C ALA A 58 4.77 -2.76 9.89
N ALA A 59 5.52 -1.97 10.65
CA ALA A 59 6.10 -0.70 10.19
C ALA A 59 6.92 -0.84 8.89
N ALA A 60 7.75 -1.89 8.77
CA ALA A 60 8.53 -2.15 7.55
C ALA A 60 7.63 -2.38 6.32
N ARG A 61 6.48 -3.03 6.51
CA ARG A 61 5.51 -3.26 5.44
C ARG A 61 4.83 -1.96 5.02
N VAL A 62 4.46 -1.11 5.97
CA VAL A 62 3.90 0.22 5.67
C VAL A 62 4.92 1.06 4.91
N ALA A 63 6.17 1.10 5.37
CA ALA A 63 7.25 1.84 4.70
C ALA A 63 7.43 1.38 3.23
N ALA A 64 7.52 0.07 2.99
CA ALA A 64 7.61 -0.48 1.64
C ALA A 64 6.38 -0.13 0.78
N SER A 65 5.19 -0.13 1.37
CA SER A 65 3.94 0.13 0.67
C SER A 65 3.74 1.59 0.31
N VAL A 66 4.16 2.52 1.18
CA VAL A 66 4.18 3.95 0.90
C VAL A 66 5.23 4.26 -0.17
N GLY A 67 6.43 3.68 -0.06
CA GLY A 67 7.48 3.83 -1.07
C GLY A 67 7.10 3.26 -2.45
N ALA A 68 6.17 2.30 -2.49
CA ALA A 68 5.63 1.76 -3.74
C ALA A 68 4.59 2.67 -4.41
N ALA A 69 4.06 3.69 -3.74
CA ALA A 69 3.04 4.58 -4.32
C ALA A 69 3.60 5.35 -5.54
N LEU A 70 3.05 5.07 -6.72
CA LEU A 70 3.62 5.55 -7.99
C LEU A 70 3.14 6.95 -8.38
N ASN A 71 1.94 7.35 -7.94
CA ASN A 71 1.34 8.62 -8.31
C ASN A 71 0.79 9.39 -7.09
N GLU A 72 0.53 10.67 -7.31
CA GLU A 72 0.06 11.56 -6.23
C GLU A 72 -1.29 11.12 -5.65
N ALA A 73 -2.18 10.56 -6.47
CA ALA A 73 -3.46 10.05 -5.98
C ALA A 73 -3.28 8.91 -4.96
N THR A 74 -2.33 8.00 -5.19
CA THR A 74 -2.03 6.91 -4.24
C THR A 74 -1.32 7.45 -3.00
N ARG A 75 -0.46 8.46 -3.15
CA ARG A 75 0.19 9.16 -2.03
C ARG A 75 -0.82 9.91 -1.15
N GLU A 76 -1.82 10.55 -1.76
CA GLU A 76 -2.90 11.22 -1.05
C GLU A 76 -3.79 10.23 -0.29
N ALA A 77 -4.08 9.07 -0.88
CA ALA A 77 -4.80 8.02 -0.17
C ALA A 77 -4.01 7.50 1.05
N TRP A 78 -2.68 7.51 1.00
CA TRP A 78 -1.86 7.25 2.18
C TRP A 78 -1.95 8.35 3.24
N ARG A 79 -2.05 9.63 2.85
CA ARG A 79 -2.32 10.73 3.81
C ARG A 79 -3.66 10.51 4.52
N GLN A 80 -4.69 10.11 3.78
CA GLN A 80 -6.01 9.78 4.37
C GLN A 80 -5.93 8.60 5.33
N VAL A 81 -5.17 7.55 4.99
CA VAL A 81 -4.91 6.43 5.91
C VAL A 81 -4.23 6.93 7.19
N ARG A 82 -3.24 7.82 7.07
CA ARG A 82 -2.52 8.40 8.21
C ARG A 82 -3.43 9.18 9.15
N GLU A 83 -4.50 9.81 8.67
CA GLU A 83 -5.48 10.50 9.53
C GLU A 83 -6.35 9.53 10.35
N VAL A 84 -6.52 8.28 9.90
CA VAL A 84 -7.35 7.27 10.58
C VAL A 84 -6.57 6.52 11.67
N LEU A 85 -5.25 6.39 11.52
CA LEU A 85 -4.43 5.61 12.43
C LEU A 85 -4.26 6.31 13.79
N VAL A 86 -4.42 5.53 14.87
CA VAL A 86 -4.11 5.98 16.24
C VAL A 86 -2.65 5.71 16.61
N ASP A 87 -2.02 4.71 15.98
CA ASP A 87 -0.61 4.38 16.20
C ASP A 87 0.32 5.48 15.62
N GLU A 88 0.88 6.30 16.51
CA GLU A 88 1.80 7.38 16.16
C GLU A 88 3.08 6.89 15.46
N GLY A 89 3.54 5.67 15.76
CA GLY A 89 4.68 5.06 15.08
C GLY A 89 4.38 4.79 13.61
N LEU A 90 3.21 4.24 13.31
CA LEU A 90 2.77 4.03 11.93
C LEU A 90 2.50 5.35 11.20
N ARG A 91 1.92 6.35 11.85
CA ARG A 91 1.75 7.69 11.27
C ARG A 91 3.09 8.30 10.87
N ALA A 92 4.09 8.22 11.75
CA ALA A 92 5.44 8.72 11.47
C ALA A 92 6.11 7.99 10.29
N VAL A 93 5.86 6.67 10.13
CA VAL A 93 6.35 5.90 8.98
C VAL A 93 5.71 6.37 7.68
N VAL A 94 4.39 6.61 7.68
CA VAL A 94 3.69 7.16 6.50
C VAL A 94 4.22 8.55 6.17
N ASP A 95 4.30 9.43 7.17
CA ASP A 95 4.80 10.80 7.00
C ASP A 95 6.23 10.81 6.44
N ARG A 96 7.10 9.89 6.89
CA ARG A 96 8.47 9.76 6.36
C ARG A 96 8.48 9.29 4.90
N GLY A 97 7.65 8.33 4.53
CA GLY A 97 7.58 7.80 3.16
C GLY A 97 6.92 8.75 2.16
N LEU A 98 6.17 9.75 2.65
CA LEU A 98 5.49 10.76 1.83
C LEU A 98 6.25 12.08 1.68
N ARG A 99 7.38 12.24 2.36
CA ARG A 99 8.37 13.29 2.07
C ARG A 99 8.99 13.07 0.69
#